data_AF-A0A1J4KUU7-F1
#
_entry.id   AF-A0A1J4KUU7-F1
#
_cell.length_a   1.000
_cell.length_b   1.000
_cell.length_c   1.000
_cell.angle_alpha   90.00
_cell.angle_beta   90.00
_cell.angle_gamma   90.00
#
_symmetry.space_group_name_H-M   'P 1'
#
loop_
_entity.id
_entity.type
_entity.pdbx_description
1 polymer ?
#
loop_
_entity_poly.entity_id
_entity_poly.type
_entity_poly.pdbx_seq_one_letter_code
_entity_poly.pdbx_strand_id
1 'polypeptide(L)'
;MKTQFTRNDRIQKIINEHNEKTRIRVPTRFTSFHPKNDYDIDECKICVESTDIIIKYYDSETEEFIAEQVNNYCVSLGDESTGVCYMILAYLFELQYSLVGQGLSDIEVCKEIMECT
;
A
#
# COMPACT_ATOMS: atom_id res chain seq x y z
N MET A 1 15.74 22.43 -47.90
CA MET A 1 16.20 22.29 -46.50
C MET A 1 15.66 20.98 -45.95
N LYS A 2 16.51 20.00 -45.65
CA LYS A 2 16.11 18.72 -45.03
C LYS A 2 16.52 18.76 -43.57
N THR A 3 15.57 18.88 -42.66
CA THR A 3 15.81 18.89 -41.21
C THR A 3 16.24 17.49 -40.79
N GLN A 4 17.48 17.35 -40.32
CA GLN A 4 18.00 16.11 -39.74
C GLN A 4 17.39 15.96 -38.34
N PHE A 5 16.53 14.96 -38.15
CA PHE A 5 16.08 14.53 -36.83
C PHE A 5 17.28 13.96 -36.08
N THR A 6 17.66 14.57 -34.96
CA THR A 6 18.86 14.18 -34.23
C THR A 6 18.61 12.89 -33.45
N ARG A 7 19.67 12.12 -33.18
CA ARG A 7 19.61 10.86 -32.39
C ARG A 7 19.00 11.08 -31.00
N ASN A 8 19.10 12.30 -30.47
CA ASN A 8 18.55 12.68 -29.18
C ASN A 8 17.01 12.74 -29.20
N ASP A 9 16.42 13.21 -30.31
CA ASP A 9 14.97 13.30 -30.47
C ASP A 9 14.29 11.92 -30.51
N ARG A 10 14.99 10.92 -31.06
CA ARG A 10 14.51 9.52 -31.07
C ARG A 10 14.56 8.88 -29.69
N ILE A 11 15.60 9.18 -28.90
CA ILE A 11 15.74 8.67 -27.53
C ILE A 11 14.66 9.29 -26.64
N GLN A 12 14.41 10.60 -26.75
CA GLN A 12 13.35 11.26 -25.99
C GLN A 12 11.96 10.71 -26.32
N LYS A 13 11.71 10.39 -27.60
CA LYS A 13 10.45 9.76 -28.00
C LYS A 13 10.27 8.38 -27.36
N ILE A 14 11.32 7.55 -27.32
CA ILE A 14 11.27 6.21 -26.71
C ILE A 14 11.06 6.31 -25.20
N ILE A 15 11.73 7.24 -24.52
CA ILE A 15 11.56 7.49 -23.08
C ILE A 15 10.11 7.92 -22.79
N ASN A 16 9.55 8.82 -23.59
CA ASN A 16 8.16 9.27 -23.43
C ASN A 16 7.14 8.16 -23.71
N GLU A 17 7.35 7.34 -24.74
CA GLU A 17 6.50 6.18 -25.05
C GLU A 17 6.60 5.08 -23.98
N HIS A 18 7.76 4.89 -23.35
CA HIS A 18 7.91 3.96 -22.23
C HIS A 18 7.20 4.51 -20.98
N ASN A 19 7.38 5.79 -20.66
CA ASN A 19 6.72 6.46 -19.53
C ASN A 19 5.19 6.51 -19.68
N GLU A 20 4.67 6.58 -20.90
CA GLU A 20 3.22 6.50 -21.16
C GLU A 20 2.68 5.08 -20.97
N LYS A 21 3.46 4.05 -21.32
CA LYS A 21 3.10 2.64 -21.10
C LYS A 21 3.23 2.18 -19.64
N THR A 22 4.09 2.82 -18.86
CA THR A 22 4.27 2.53 -17.43
C THR A 22 3.44 3.43 -16.51
N ARG A 23 2.64 4.35 -17.06
CA ARG A 23 1.55 5.00 -16.31
C ARG A 23 0.47 3.97 -15.99
N ILE A 24 0.70 3.21 -14.93
CA ILE A 24 -0.39 2.59 -14.18
C ILE A 24 -1.25 3.76 -13.71
N ARG A 25 -2.41 3.95 -14.34
CA ARG A 25 -3.43 4.83 -13.80
C ARG A 25 -3.93 4.16 -12.53
N VAL A 26 -3.35 4.53 -11.40
CA VAL A 26 -3.92 4.19 -10.10
C VAL A 26 -5.29 4.86 -10.07
N PRO A 27 -6.39 4.10 -10.02
CA PRO A 27 -7.69 4.72 -9.86
C PRO A 27 -7.69 5.42 -8.50
N THR A 28 -8.03 6.71 -8.47
CA THR A 28 -8.20 7.52 -7.24
C THR A 28 -9.38 7.09 -6.37
N ARG A 29 -9.84 5.85 -6.55
CA ARG A 29 -10.91 5.22 -5.80
C ARG A 29 -10.68 3.72 -5.89
N PHE A 30 -10.19 3.12 -4.82
CA PHE A 30 -10.26 1.68 -4.60
C PHE A 30 -11.76 1.32 -4.55
N THR A 31 -12.40 1.17 -5.71
CA THR A 31 -13.69 0.47 -5.75
C THR A 31 -13.34 -0.98 -5.51
N SER A 32 -13.59 -1.43 -4.28
CA SER A 32 -13.63 -2.83 -3.87
C SER A 32 -14.07 -3.72 -5.04
N PHE A 33 -13.08 -4.38 -5.66
CA PHE A 33 -13.33 -5.44 -6.61
C PHE A 33 -13.29 -6.70 -5.76
N HIS A 34 -14.45 -7.17 -5.33
CA HIS A 34 -14.60 -8.49 -4.71
C HIS A 34 -15.04 -9.49 -5.80
N PRO A 35 -14.12 -10.07 -6.59
CA PRO A 35 -14.43 -11.31 -7.28
C PRO A 35 -14.64 -12.35 -6.18
N LYS A 36 -15.81 -12.99 -6.17
CA LYS A 36 -16.15 -14.08 -5.23
C LYS A 36 -15.18 -15.25 -5.44
N ASN A 37 -14.06 -15.23 -4.74
CA ASN A 37 -13.24 -16.41 -4.47
C ASN A 37 -13.66 -16.94 -3.10
N ASP A 38 -13.69 -18.26 -2.94
CA ASP A 38 -14.04 -18.99 -1.70
C ASP A 38 -13.05 -18.78 -0.53
N TYR A 39 -12.23 -17.72 -0.58
CA TYR A 39 -11.34 -17.29 0.50
C TYR A 39 -11.88 -15.97 1.06
N ASP A 40 -12.63 -16.06 2.16
CA ASP A 40 -13.16 -14.89 2.87
C ASP A 40 -12.03 -14.24 3.68
N ILE A 41 -11.13 -13.53 2.98
CA ILE A 41 -10.03 -12.79 3.61
C ILE A 41 -10.60 -11.52 4.22
N ASP A 42 -10.52 -11.40 5.54
CA ASP A 42 -10.96 -10.22 6.26
C ASP A 42 -9.86 -9.15 6.25
N GLU A 43 -9.87 -8.33 5.19
CA GLU A 43 -8.91 -7.22 5.01
C GLU A 43 -8.98 -6.23 6.18
N CYS A 44 -10.18 -5.98 6.71
CA CYS A 44 -10.39 -5.05 7.82
C CYS A 44 -9.74 -5.55 9.10
N LYS A 45 -9.87 -6.84 9.41
CA LYS A 45 -9.15 -7.45 10.52
C LYS A 45 -7.64 -7.31 10.37
N ILE A 46 -7.10 -7.54 9.17
CA ILE A 46 -5.66 -7.41 8.89
C ILE A 46 -5.20 -5.95 9.10
N CYS A 47 -5.98 -4.97 8.65
CA CYS A 47 -5.67 -3.57 8.90
C CYS A 47 -5.68 -3.24 10.39
N VAL A 48 -6.71 -3.67 11.12
CA VAL A 48 -6.84 -3.39 12.55
C VAL A 48 -5.66 -3.99 13.31
N GLU A 49 -5.37 -5.26 13.12
CA GLU A 49 -4.29 -5.97 13.83
C GLU A 49 -2.90 -5.41 13.46
N SER A 50 -2.67 -5.03 12.20
CA SER A 50 -1.43 -4.35 11.80
C SER A 50 -1.30 -2.94 12.36
N THR A 51 -2.41 -2.19 12.47
CA THR A 51 -2.42 -0.85 13.08
C THR A 51 -2.19 -0.91 14.58
N ASP A 52 -2.72 -1.93 15.26
CA ASP A 52 -2.49 -2.18 16.68
C ASP A 52 -1.00 -2.38 16.99
N ILE A 53 -0.26 -3.04 16.09
CA ILE A 53 1.20 -3.17 16.18
C ILE A 53 1.86 -1.79 16.10
N ILE A 54 1.42 -0.94 15.18
CA ILE A 54 1.96 0.42 15.04
C ILE A 54 1.71 1.21 16.33
N ILE A 55 0.46 1.25 16.83
CA ILE A 55 0.09 1.95 18.07
C ILE A 55 0.95 1.49 19.25
N LYS A 56 1.12 0.17 19.41
CA LYS A 56 1.87 -0.43 20.50
C LYS A 56 3.32 0.07 20.59
N TYR A 57 3.94 0.35 19.45
CA TYR A 57 5.37 0.66 19.37
C TYR A 57 5.66 2.11 18.97
N TYR A 58 4.65 2.88 18.58
CA TYR A 58 4.78 4.21 17.99
C TYR A 58 5.65 5.18 18.81
N ASP A 59 5.46 5.22 20.13
CA ASP A 59 6.18 6.15 21.01
C ASP A 59 7.55 5.65 21.47
N SER A 60 7.84 4.35 21.32
CA SER A 60 9.00 3.71 21.94
C SER A 60 10.06 3.22 20.96
N GLU A 61 9.69 2.99 19.70
CA GLU A 61 10.55 2.33 18.71
C GLU A 61 10.69 3.13 17.42
N THR A 62 11.65 2.72 16.58
CA THR A 62 11.82 3.32 15.25
C THR A 62 10.76 2.83 14.28
N GLU A 63 10.44 3.64 13.28
CA GLU A 63 9.54 3.26 12.19
C GLU A 63 10.00 1.96 11.47
N GLU A 64 11.31 1.77 11.31
CA GLU A 64 11.90 0.55 10.73
C GLU A 64 11.59 -0.69 11.58
N PHE A 65 11.75 -0.61 12.90
CA PHE A 65 11.40 -1.71 13.81
C PHE A 65 9.91 -2.03 13.74
N ILE A 66 9.06 -1.00 13.69
CA ILE A 66 7.61 -1.15 13.62
C ILE A 66 7.21 -1.83 12.31
N ALA A 67 7.78 -1.41 11.18
CA ALA A 67 7.57 -2.05 9.89
C ALA A 67 7.99 -3.53 9.91
N GLU A 68 9.09 -3.86 10.60
CA GLU A 68 9.52 -5.25 10.79
C GLU A 68 8.49 -6.05 11.61
N GLN A 69 7.90 -5.47 12.67
CA GLN A 69 6.86 -6.15 13.45
C GLN A 69 5.59 -6.40 12.61
N VAL A 70 5.17 -5.43 11.79
CA VAL A 70 4.03 -5.62 10.87
C VAL A 70 4.35 -6.67 9.82
N ASN A 71 5.58 -6.70 9.29
CA ASN A 71 6.03 -7.75 8.39
C ASN A 71 5.96 -9.14 9.05
N ASN A 72 6.42 -9.26 10.30
CA ASN A 72 6.34 -10.53 11.05
C ASN A 72 4.90 -10.99 11.27
N TYR A 73 3.99 -10.05 11.51
CA TYR A 73 2.56 -10.32 11.54
C TYR A 73 2.05 -10.84 10.19
N CYS A 74 2.40 -10.20 9.07
CA CYS A 74 2.01 -10.69 7.75
C CYS A 74 2.50 -12.12 7.47
N VAL A 75 3.73 -12.46 7.86
CA VAL A 75 4.27 -13.84 7.75
C VAL A 75 3.45 -14.82 8.59
N SER A 76 2.96 -14.40 9.76
CA SER A 76 2.23 -15.27 10.68
C SER A 76 0.82 -15.65 10.21
N LEU A 77 0.24 -14.90 9.28
CA LEU A 77 -1.12 -15.14 8.77
C LEU A 77 -1.22 -16.41 7.91
N GLY A 78 -0.14 -16.77 7.21
CA GLY A 78 -0.16 -17.89 6.25
C GLY A 78 -1.06 -17.63 5.04
N ASP A 79 -1.08 -18.60 4.12
CA ASP A 79 -1.98 -18.67 2.96
C ASP A 79 -2.15 -17.35 2.17
N GLU A 80 -3.35 -17.10 1.62
CA GLU A 80 -3.65 -15.92 0.80
C GLU A 80 -3.68 -14.62 1.63
N SER A 81 -3.98 -14.70 2.93
CA SER A 81 -3.96 -13.56 3.87
C SER A 81 -2.59 -12.91 3.99
N THR A 82 -1.51 -13.70 3.81
CA THR A 82 -0.13 -13.18 3.76
C THR A 82 0.04 -12.17 2.63
N GLY A 83 -0.47 -12.50 1.43
CA GLY A 83 -0.36 -11.64 0.26
C GLY A 83 -1.14 -10.33 0.43
N VAL A 84 -2.34 -10.41 0.99
CA VAL A 84 -3.17 -9.23 1.29
C VAL A 84 -2.51 -8.32 2.33
N CYS A 85 -1.98 -8.89 3.42
CA CYS A 85 -1.25 -8.12 4.44
C CYS A 85 -0.04 -7.40 3.84
N TYR A 86 0.72 -8.04 2.96
CA TYR A 86 1.83 -7.39 2.28
C TYR A 86 1.40 -6.25 1.36
N MET A 87 0.24 -6.35 0.72
CA MET A 87 -0.30 -5.21 -0.05
C MET A 87 -0.65 -4.05 0.86
N ILE A 88 -1.29 -4.30 2.01
CA ILE A 88 -1.56 -3.26 3.01
C ILE A 88 -0.26 -2.62 3.49
N LEU A 89 0.72 -3.42 3.92
CA LEU A 89 2.03 -2.92 4.36
C LEU A 89 2.74 -2.09 3.29
N ALA A 90 2.73 -2.52 2.02
CA ALA A 90 3.43 -1.83 0.94
C ALA A 90 2.78 -0.49 0.54
N TYR A 91 1.46 -0.35 0.65
CA TYR A 91 0.74 0.82 0.16
C TYR A 91 0.18 1.72 1.25
N LEU A 92 -0.07 1.19 2.44
CA LEU A 92 -0.85 1.85 3.48
C LEU A 92 -0.05 2.07 4.78
N PHE A 93 1.12 1.45 4.96
CA PHE A 93 1.88 1.56 6.21
C PHE A 93 2.24 3.01 6.57
N GLU A 94 2.79 3.79 5.63
CA GLU A 94 3.13 5.20 5.89
C GLU A 94 1.90 6.01 6.31
N LEU A 95 0.73 5.70 5.74
CA LEU A 95 -0.53 6.35 6.07
C LEU A 95 -1.06 5.89 7.44
N GLN A 96 -1.00 4.60 7.75
CA GLN A 96 -1.32 4.06 9.07
C GLN A 96 -0.44 4.73 10.14
N TYR A 97 0.87 4.76 9.92
CA TYR A 97 1.85 5.38 10.81
C TYR A 97 1.56 6.86 11.03
N SER A 98 1.27 7.61 9.96
CA SER A 98 0.91 9.03 10.06
C SER A 98 -0.39 9.28 10.83
N LEU A 99 -1.42 8.44 10.65
CA LEU A 99 -2.70 8.56 11.34
C LEU A 99 -2.59 8.19 12.82
N VAL A 100 -1.82 7.15 13.15
CA VAL A 100 -1.48 6.83 14.55
C VAL A 100 -0.73 8.00 15.20
N GLY A 101 0.16 8.66 14.46
CA GLY A 101 0.83 9.89 14.91
C GLY A 101 -0.09 11.08 15.18
N GLN A 102 -1.30 11.06 14.63
CA GLN A 102 -2.36 12.04 14.92
C GLN A 102 -3.23 11.63 16.12
N GLY A 103 -2.96 10.48 16.74
CA GLY A 103 -3.68 9.96 17.90
C GLY A 103 -4.95 9.18 17.56
N LEU A 104 -5.10 8.72 16.31
CA LEU A 104 -6.24 7.88 15.92
C LEU A 104 -6.07 6.45 16.43
N SER A 105 -7.19 5.83 16.82
CA SER A 105 -7.26 4.39 17.11
C SER A 105 -7.14 3.53 15.85
N ASP A 106 -6.84 2.25 16.04
CA ASP A 106 -6.83 1.19 15.02
C ASP A 106 -8.09 1.19 14.15
N ILE A 107 -9.27 1.28 14.77
CA ILE A 107 -10.56 1.33 14.07
C ILE A 107 -10.71 2.62 13.27
N GLU A 108 -10.34 3.77 13.84
CA GLU A 108 -10.43 5.05 13.14
C GLU A 108 -9.49 5.11 11.94
N VAL A 109 -8.26 4.60 12.09
CA VAL A 109 -7.30 4.47 10.99
C VAL A 109 -7.86 3.58 9.88
N CYS A 110 -8.32 2.37 10.21
CA CYS A 110 -8.81 1.44 9.19
C CYS A 110 -10.12 1.89 8.53
N LYS A 111 -10.94 2.65 9.25
CA LYS A 111 -12.10 3.34 8.69
C LYS A 111 -11.70 4.44 7.69
N GLU A 112 -10.67 5.22 8.00
CA GLU A 112 -10.19 6.31 7.13
C GLU A 112 -9.53 5.75 5.85
N ILE A 113 -8.75 4.68 5.97
CA ILE A 113 -7.96 4.14 4.85
C ILE A 113 -8.76 3.20 3.96
N MET A 114 -9.59 2.32 4.55
CA MET A 114 -10.22 1.21 3.83
C MET A 114 -11.75 1.15 4.00
N GLU A 115 -12.36 2.16 4.63
CA GLU A 115 -13.81 2.21 4.89
C GLU A 115 -14.33 1.03 5.75
N CYS A 116 -13.48 0.47 6.62
CA CYS A 116 -13.87 -0.57 7.58
C CYS A 116 -14.94 -0.06 8.57
N THR A 117 -15.90 -0.92 8.92
CA THR A 117 -17.05 -0.60 9.78
C THR A 117 -17.16 -1.49 10.99
#